data_AF-A0A927NFW8-F1
#
_entry.id   AF-A0A927NFW8-F1
#
_cell.length_a   1.000
_cell.length_b   1.000
_cell.length_c   1.000
_cell.angle_alpha   90.00
_cell.angle_beta   90.00
_cell.angle_gamma   90.00
#
_symmetry.space_group_name_H-M   'P 1'
#
loop_
_entity.id
_entity.type
_entity.pdbx_description
1 polymer ?
#
loop_
_entity_poly.entity_id
_entity_poly.type
_entity_poly.pdbx_seq_one_letter_code
_entity_poly.pdbx_strand_id
1 'polypeptide(L)'
;MYGVGYVVTSDLYSIADRLKEIDDGYFIYYSYKNRRYEVHNRNQRGRTLSLVLPYKRLDERTIRLVRQTRSERASSLISQMEEENARIERERMKQLVKNKQNELENALIQLTKPKKGGLDNDL
;
A
#
# COMPACT_ATOMS: atom_id res chain seq x y z
N MET A 1 6.29 8.90 -19.63
CA MET A 1 7.23 9.16 -20.74
C MET A 1 8.48 8.31 -20.51
N TYR A 2 8.89 7.50 -21.50
CA TYR A 2 10.20 6.83 -21.52
C TYR A 2 11.19 7.69 -22.32
N GLY A 3 12.50 7.53 -22.08
CA GLY A 3 13.57 8.38 -22.63
C GLY A 3 13.88 8.10 -24.11
N VAL A 4 15.16 8.20 -24.50
CA VAL A 4 15.65 7.83 -25.85
C VAL A 4 16.07 6.35 -25.87
N GLY A 5 15.63 5.61 -26.89
CA GLY A 5 15.73 4.15 -26.93
C GLY A 5 14.68 3.52 -27.84
N TYR A 6 14.41 2.23 -27.65
CA TYR A 6 13.39 1.51 -28.42
C TYR A 6 12.63 0.49 -27.57
N VAL A 7 11.38 0.23 -27.96
CA VAL A 7 10.58 -0.86 -27.39
C VAL A 7 11.00 -2.15 -28.08
N VAL A 8 11.28 -3.18 -27.28
CA VAL A 8 11.56 -4.52 -27.79
C VAL A 8 10.23 -5.21 -28.02
N THR A 9 9.89 -5.45 -29.29
CA THR A 9 8.63 -6.09 -29.68
C THR A 9 8.78 -7.59 -29.93
N SER A 10 10.01 -8.06 -30.19
CA SER A 10 10.36 -9.47 -30.40
C SER A 10 11.80 -9.71 -29.96
N ASP A 11 12.05 -10.89 -29.38
CA ASP A 11 13.37 -11.35 -28.94
C ASP A 11 13.46 -12.88 -29.06
N LEU A 12 14.69 -13.40 -29.00
CA LEU A 12 15.01 -14.82 -29.25
C LEU A 12 14.23 -15.80 -28.35
N TYR A 13 13.90 -15.40 -27.12
CA TYR A 13 13.22 -16.25 -26.15
C TYR A 13 11.79 -15.78 -25.85
N SER A 14 11.25 -14.92 -26.72
CA SER A 14 9.91 -14.33 -26.59
C SER A 14 9.64 -13.69 -25.23
N ILE A 15 10.67 -13.14 -24.57
CA ILE A 15 10.54 -12.51 -23.25
C ILE A 15 9.58 -11.33 -23.30
N ALA A 16 9.59 -10.54 -24.38
CA ALA A 16 8.68 -9.41 -24.56
C ALA A 16 7.21 -9.84 -24.55
N ASP A 17 6.88 -10.98 -25.17
CA ASP A 17 5.51 -11.51 -25.20
C ASP A 17 5.16 -12.23 -23.90
N ARG A 18 6.08 -13.02 -23.35
CA ARG A 18 5.89 -13.70 -22.05
C ARG A 18 5.66 -12.72 -20.90
N LEU A 19 6.15 -11.48 -20.99
CA LEU A 19 5.82 -10.44 -20.00
C LEU A 19 4.36 -10.01 -20.06
N LYS A 20 3.75 -9.98 -21.25
CA LYS A 20 2.33 -9.63 -21.41
C LYS A 20 1.41 -10.69 -20.82
N GLU A 21 1.85 -11.95 -20.78
CA GLU A 21 1.14 -13.03 -20.06
C GLU A 21 1.05 -12.77 -18.56
N ILE A 22 1.99 -12.01 -17.98
CA ILE A 22 1.95 -11.62 -16.56
C ILE A 22 1.03 -10.42 -16.33
N ASP A 23 1.10 -9.43 -17.22
CA ASP A 23 0.27 -8.23 -17.26
C ASP A 23 0.39 -7.61 -18.67
N ASP A 24 -0.73 -7.45 -19.37
CA ASP A 24 -0.74 -6.93 -20.76
C ASP A 24 -0.19 -5.49 -20.87
N GLY A 25 -0.15 -4.78 -19.75
CA GLY A 25 0.47 -3.47 -19.68
C GLY A 25 2.00 -3.49 -19.78
N TYR A 26 2.66 -4.63 -19.52
CA TYR A 26 4.11 -4.73 -19.53
C TYR A 26 4.71 -4.67 -20.94
N PHE A 27 5.86 -4.01 -21.03
CA PHE A 27 6.70 -3.99 -22.23
C PHE A 27 8.18 -3.80 -21.85
N ILE A 28 9.06 -4.31 -22.70
CA ILE A 28 10.49 -4.13 -22.57
C ILE A 28 10.93 -2.90 -23.36
N TYR A 29 11.79 -2.11 -22.75
CA TYR A 29 12.40 -0.94 -23.33
C TYR A 29 13.92 -1.03 -23.20
N TYR A 30 14.65 -0.79 -24.28
CA TYR A 30 16.10 -0.62 -24.21
C TYR A 30 16.46 0.86 -24.21
N SER A 31 17.02 1.33 -23.09
CA SER A 31 17.43 2.72 -22.92
C SER A 31 18.81 2.95 -23.53
N TYR A 32 18.93 3.87 -24.50
CA TYR A 32 20.23 4.25 -25.06
C TYR A 32 21.08 5.04 -24.08
N LYS A 33 20.44 5.89 -23.28
CA LYS A 33 21.11 6.69 -22.24
C LYS A 33 21.80 5.79 -21.21
N ASN A 34 21.08 4.76 -20.75
CA ASN A 34 21.56 3.88 -19.69
C ASN A 34 22.19 2.57 -20.20
N ARG A 35 22.12 2.31 -21.51
CA ARG A 35 22.59 1.09 -22.19
C ARG A 35 22.13 -0.20 -21.51
N ARG A 36 20.85 -0.28 -21.18
CA ARG A 36 20.26 -1.40 -20.43
C ARG A 36 18.80 -1.61 -20.80
N TYR A 37 18.34 -2.83 -20.53
CA TYR A 37 16.92 -3.16 -20.61
C TYR A 37 16.17 -2.73 -19.35
N GLU A 38 14.96 -2.23 -19.56
CA GLU A 38 14.06 -1.71 -18.54
C GLU A 38 12.67 -2.33 -18.81
N VAL A 39 11.98 -2.78 -17.76
CA VAL A 39 10.59 -3.24 -17.84
C VAL A 39 9.71 -2.08 -17.44
N HIS A 40 8.76 -1.77 -18.30
CA HIS A 40 7.79 -0.72 -18.11
C HIS A 40 6.37 -1.28 -18.10
N ASN A 41 5.46 -0.62 -17.40
CA ASN A 41 4.04 -0.90 -17.45
C ASN A 41 3.27 0.36 -17.88
N ARG A 42 2.48 0.27 -18.95
CA ARG A 42 1.68 1.39 -19.47
C ARG A 42 0.49 1.76 -18.57
N ASN A 43 0.02 0.82 -17.75
CA ASN A 43 -1.09 1.00 -16.83
C ASN A 43 -0.66 1.67 -15.50
N GLN A 44 0.65 1.84 -15.27
CA GLN A 44 1.19 2.50 -14.09
C GLN A 44 0.98 4.03 -14.19
N ARG A 45 0.36 4.62 -13.17
CA ARG A 45 0.11 6.08 -13.12
C ARG A 45 1.42 6.88 -13.01
N GLY A 46 1.54 7.93 -13.82
CA GLY A 46 2.67 8.87 -13.81
C GLY A 46 3.88 8.41 -14.63
N ARG A 47 4.70 7.52 -14.07
CA ARG A 47 5.88 6.95 -14.76
C ARG A 47 5.64 5.49 -15.09
N THR A 48 6.09 5.07 -16.27
CA THR A 48 5.91 3.69 -16.72
C THR A 48 7.01 2.75 -16.24
N LEU A 49 8.17 3.25 -15.80
CA LEU A 49 9.28 2.40 -15.35
C LEU A 49 8.86 1.58 -14.12
N SER A 50 8.91 0.25 -14.25
CA SER A 50 8.54 -0.68 -13.18
C SER A 50 9.76 -1.39 -12.59
N LEU A 51 10.75 -1.73 -13.43
CA LEU A 51 11.95 -2.45 -13.02
C LEU A 51 13.11 -2.20 -13.99
N VAL A 52 14.33 -2.05 -13.48
CA VAL A 52 15.56 -2.03 -14.28
C VAL A 52 16.15 -3.43 -14.29
N LEU A 53 16.49 -3.97 -15.46
CA LEU A 53 17.08 -5.30 -15.55
C LEU A 53 18.59 -5.25 -15.30
N PRO A 54 19.14 -6.09 -14.41
CA PRO A 54 20.57 -6.16 -14.14
C PRO A 54 21.34 -6.97 -15.21
N TYR A 55 20.66 -7.38 -16.29
CA TYR A 55 21.20 -8.27 -17.31
C TYR A 55 21.37 -7.55 -18.64
N LYS A 56 22.46 -7.86 -19.35
CA LYS A 56 22.76 -7.30 -20.68
C LYS A 56 21.96 -7.95 -21.81
N ARG A 57 21.25 -9.05 -21.53
CA ARG A 57 20.47 -9.82 -22.50
C ARG A 57 19.15 -10.21 -21.88
N LEU A 58 18.15 -10.37 -22.73
CA LEU A 58 16.84 -10.89 -22.33
C LEU A 58 16.90 -12.41 -22.31
N ASP A 59 16.55 -12.98 -21.16
CA ASP A 59 16.41 -14.41 -20.94
C ASP A 59 15.39 -14.65 -19.81
N GLU A 60 15.19 -15.92 -19.44
CA GLU A 60 14.24 -16.31 -18.42
C GLU A 60 14.43 -15.63 -17.04
N ARG A 61 15.65 -15.16 -16.72
CA ARG A 61 15.91 -14.45 -15.47
C ARG A 61 15.12 -13.15 -15.39
N THR A 62 14.81 -12.53 -16.53
CA THR A 62 13.91 -11.37 -16.61
C THR A 62 12.52 -11.70 -16.09
N ILE A 63 11.93 -12.80 -16.56
CA ILE A 63 10.59 -13.24 -16.15
C ILE A 63 10.56 -13.55 -14.65
N ARG A 64 11.56 -14.28 -14.17
CA ARG A 64 11.67 -14.62 -12.75
C ARG A 64 11.78 -13.37 -11.87
N LEU A 65 12.62 -12.42 -12.26
CA LEU A 65 12.81 -11.18 -11.50
C LEU A 65 11.52 -10.34 -11.47
N VAL A 66 10.82 -10.21 -12.59
CA VAL A 66 9.53 -9.49 -12.65
C VAL A 66 8.49 -10.12 -11.73
N ARG A 67 8.36 -11.46 -11.73
CA ARG A 67 7.45 -12.16 -10.82
C ARG A 67 7.85 -11.95 -9.36
N GLN A 68 9.14 -12.10 -9.04
CA GLN A 68 9.65 -11.91 -7.69
C GLN A 68 9.36 -10.50 -7.16
N THR A 69 9.74 -9.46 -7.89
CA THR A 69 9.52 -8.06 -7.46
C THR A 69 8.03 -7.74 -7.32
N ARG A 70 7.16 -8.33 -8.16
CA ARG A 70 5.69 -8.16 -8.02
C ARG A 70 5.19 -8.80 -6.73
N SER A 71 5.64 -10.02 -6.40
CA SER A 71 5.30 -10.70 -5.15
C SER A 71 5.81 -9.94 -3.92
N GLU A 72 7.05 -9.47 -3.93
CA GLU A 72 7.63 -8.66 -2.84
C GLU A 72 6.85 -7.36 -2.61
N ARG A 73 6.48 -6.66 -3.68
CA ARG A 73 5.65 -5.44 -3.58
C ARG A 73 4.27 -5.74 -3.03
N ALA A 74 3.63 -6.82 -3.45
CA ALA A 74 2.33 -7.22 -2.93
C ALA A 74 2.40 -7.53 -1.43
N SER A 75 3.43 -8.28 -0.99
CA SER A 75 3.66 -8.56 0.43
C SER A 75 3.85 -7.28 1.24
N SER A 76 4.66 -6.34 0.75
CA SER A 76 4.90 -5.08 1.44
C SER A 76 3.63 -4.23 1.57
N LEU A 77 2.78 -4.20 0.54
CA LEU A 77 1.50 -3.50 0.58
C LEU A 77 0.53 -4.12 1.60
N ILE A 78 0.44 -5.46 1.65
CA ILE A 78 -0.38 -6.17 2.64
C ILE A 78 0.09 -5.83 4.06
N SER A 79 1.40 -5.88 4.31
CA SER A 79 1.96 -5.53 5.64
C SER A 79 1.63 -4.08 6.03
N GLN A 80 1.74 -3.12 5.11
CA GLN A 80 1.35 -1.73 5.37
C GLN A 80 -0.15 -1.59 5.69
N MET A 81 -1.01 -2.34 5.00
CA MET A 81 -2.45 -2.36 5.29
C MET A 81 -2.74 -2.94 6.68
N GLU A 82 -2.04 -4.00 7.08
CA GLU A 82 -2.18 -4.61 8.41
C GLU A 82 -1.72 -3.65 9.52
N GLU A 83 -0.59 -2.97 9.35
CA GLU A 83 -0.09 -1.97 10.29
C GLU A 83 -1.09 -0.81 10.48
N GLU A 84 -1.65 -0.33 9.37
CA GLU A 84 -2.63 0.75 9.38
C GLU A 84 -3.96 0.31 10.04
N ASN A 85 -4.43 -0.90 9.75
CA ASN A 85 -5.60 -1.47 10.44
C ASN A 85 -5.37 -1.59 11.95
N ALA A 86 -4.21 -2.10 12.36
CA ALA A 86 -3.84 -2.21 13.77
C ALA A 86 -3.74 -0.82 14.45
N ARG A 87 -3.29 0.21 13.72
CA ARG A 87 -3.29 1.60 14.20
C ARG A 87 -4.71 2.11 14.43
N ILE A 88 -5.60 1.93 13.45
CA ILE A 88 -7.02 2.36 13.53
C ILE A 88 -7.73 1.66 14.69
N GLU A 89 -7.50 0.36 14.90
CA GLU A 89 -8.09 -0.38 16.02
C GLU A 89 -7.60 0.13 17.37
N ARG A 90 -6.30 0.40 17.52
CA ARG A 90 -5.74 0.99 18.74
C ARG A 90 -6.34 2.35 19.04
N GLU A 91 -6.50 3.20 18.03
CA GLU A 91 -7.13 4.52 18.17
C GLU A 91 -8.60 4.41 18.59
N ARG A 92 -9.37 3.51 17.96
CA ARG A 92 -10.76 3.23 18.35
C ARG A 92 -10.87 2.76 19.79
N MET A 93 -9.99 1.83 20.21
CA MET A 93 -10.01 1.31 21.57
C MET A 93 -9.68 2.39 22.61
N LYS A 94 -8.68 3.23 22.34
CA LYS A 94 -8.37 4.39 23.19
C LYS A 94 -9.56 5.34 23.32
N GLN A 95 -10.24 5.62 22.21
CA GLN A 95 -11.42 6.49 22.22
C GLN A 95 -12.58 5.88 23.01
N LEU A 96 -12.82 4.57 22.88
CA LEU A 96 -13.85 3.87 23.65
C LEU A 96 -13.58 3.92 25.15
N VAL A 97 -12.34 3.63 25.58
CA VAL A 97 -11.94 3.70 26.99
C VAL A 97 -12.12 5.12 27.53
N LYS A 98 -11.65 6.13 26.79
CA LYS A 98 -11.79 7.54 27.18
C LYS A 98 -13.27 7.94 27.32
N ASN A 99 -14.11 7.55 26.37
CA ASN A 99 -15.54 7.85 26.43
C ASN A 99 -16.19 7.19 27.67
N LYS A 100 -15.86 5.93 27.98
CA LYS A 100 -16.39 5.25 29.17
C LYS A 100 -15.87 5.83 30.48
N GLN A 101 -14.62 6.28 30.54
CA GLN A 101 -14.10 7.01 31.69
C GLN A 101 -14.90 8.30 31.93
N ASN A 102 -15.13 9.10 30.89
CA ASN A 102 -15.92 10.31 30.99
C ASN A 102 -17.37 10.04 31.43
N GLU A 103 -18.00 8.99 30.90
CA GLU A 103 -19.35 8.58 31.34
C GLU A 103 -19.39 8.21 32.84
N LEU A 104 -18.42 7.40 33.29
CA LEU A 104 -18.32 6.98 34.69
C LEU A 104 -18.08 8.18 35.63
N GLU A 105 -17.18 9.09 35.24
CA GLU A 105 -16.87 10.29 36.02
C GLU A 105 -18.11 11.19 36.16
N ASN A 106 -18.84 11.42 35.06
CA ASN A 106 -20.09 12.16 35.07
C ASN A 106 -21.17 11.49 35.95
N ALA A 107 -21.29 10.16 35.90
CA ALA A 107 -22.23 9.42 36.73
C ALA A 107 -21.88 9.51 38.23
N LEU A 108 -20.58 9.42 38.58
CA LEU A 108 -20.11 9.61 39.95
C LEU A 108 -20.43 11.00 40.48
N ILE A 109 -20.21 12.03 39.66
CA ILE A 109 -20.52 13.42 40.01
C ILE A 109 -22.03 13.58 40.28
N GLN A 110 -22.90 12.91 39.51
CA GLN A 110 -24.34 12.95 39.78
C GLN A 110 -24.74 12.27 41.09
N LEU A 111 -24.09 11.14 41.43
CA LEU A 111 -24.33 10.41 42.67
C LEU A 111 -23.81 11.15 43.91
N THR A 112 -22.76 11.97 43.77
CA THR A 112 -22.18 12.76 44.86
C THR A 112 -22.80 14.15 45.02
N LYS A 113 -23.66 14.60 44.10
CA LYS A 113 -24.41 15.84 44.28
C LYS A 113 -25.41 15.67 45.44
N PRO A 114 -25.37 16.53 46.47
CA PRO A 114 -26.35 16.47 47.55
C PRO A 114 -27.76 16.71 46.98
N LYS A 115 -28.74 15.91 47.41
CA LYS A 115 -30.16 16.19 47.15
C LYS A 115 -30.44 17.61 47.67
N LYS A 116 -30.69 18.56 46.76
CA LYS A 116 -31.22 19.86 47.16
C LYS A 116 -32.62 19.65 47.73
N GLY A 117 -32.73 19.87 49.04
CA GLY A 117 -33.91 20.34 49.77
C GLY A 117 -35.17 19.50 49.64
N GLY A 118 -35.52 18.82 50.73
CA GLY A 118 -36.86 18.30 50.94
C GLY A 118 -37.11 18.14 52.43
N LEU A 119 -37.19 19.26 53.15
CA LEU A 119 -37.92 19.39 54.40
C LEU A 119 -38.43 20.83 54.42
N ASP A 120 -39.64 20.96 53.88
CA ASP A 120 -40.47 22.13 54.03
C ASP A 120 -40.67 22.43 55.52
N ASN A 121 -40.68 23.72 55.81
CA ASN A 121 -41.19 24.27 57.07
C ASN A 121 -42.64 23.81 57.24
N ASP A 122 -42.92 23.04 58.28
CA ASP A 122 -44.27 22.97 58.85
C ASP A 122 -44.17 23.13 60.37
N LEU A 123 -44.61 24.32 60.80
CA LEU A 123 -45.29 24.70 62.06
C LEU A 123 -44.65 24.37 63.41
#